data_AF-A0A661NFT2-F1
#
_entry.id   AF-A0A661NFT2-F1
#
_cell.length_a   1.000
_cell.length_b   1.000
_cell.length_c   1.000
_cell.angle_alpha   90.00
_cell.angle_beta   90.00
_cell.angle_gamma   90.00
#
_symmetry.space_group_name_H-M   'P 1'
#
loop_
_entity.id
_entity.type
_entity.pdbx_description
1 polymer ?
#
loop_
_entity_poly.entity_id
_entity_poly.type
_entity_poly.pdbx_seq_one_letter_code
_entity_poly.pdbx_strand_id
1 'polypeptide(L)'
;MAASEHLSTLFDADRASRKAESALLGSSDEKALIALLGGAVDEALGLPDPSEAATRLERLADLCAQVPGPAMADALIRILGADDPAVRVTAGEAILDVGFDRYAEIARAIERTLDSGVTGPAMSELPFVLAEIGEPSALKLIRRFLAQEDAETVGAGIEALASLGDPSALEALEPLRGDERMVEVPEADEEGTVTLGELAEAAIEELGGQG
;
A
#
# COMPACT_ATOMS: atom_id res chain seq x y z
N MET A 1 -5.93 25.69 31.21
CA MET A 1 -4.91 25.97 30.18
C MET A 1 -5.59 26.77 29.08
N ALA A 2 -5.00 27.87 28.62
CA ALA A 2 -5.61 28.68 27.55
C ALA A 2 -5.38 28.02 26.18
N ALA A 3 -6.24 28.27 25.18
CA ALA A 3 -6.06 27.73 23.83
C ALA A 3 -4.68 28.09 23.22
N SER A 4 -4.15 29.27 23.53
CA SER A 4 -2.80 29.71 23.14
C SER A 4 -1.70 28.85 23.77
N GLU A 5 -1.89 28.40 25.00
CA GLU A 5 -0.94 27.58 25.74
C GLU A 5 -0.92 26.13 25.20
N HIS A 6 -2.08 25.60 24.80
CA HIS A 6 -2.17 24.34 24.06
C HIS A 6 -1.44 24.41 22.71
N LEU A 7 -1.62 25.50 21.96
CA LEU A 7 -0.94 25.70 20.67
C LEU A 7 0.59 25.79 20.83
N SER A 8 1.08 26.50 21.84
CA SER A 8 2.52 26.53 22.14
C SER A 8 3.07 25.15 22.47
N THR A 9 2.33 24.37 23.26
CA THR A 9 2.71 22.99 23.62
C THR A 9 2.82 22.11 22.36
N LEU A 10 1.89 22.24 21.42
CA LEU A 10 1.94 21.51 20.15
C LEU A 10 3.20 21.86 19.34
N PHE A 11 3.57 23.14 19.24
CA PHE A 11 4.77 23.56 18.53
C PHE A 11 6.07 23.11 19.21
N ASP A 12 6.10 23.07 20.54
CA ASP A 12 7.24 22.52 21.28
C ASP A 12 7.38 21.02 21.04
N ALA A 13 6.27 20.28 21.03
CA ALA A 13 6.25 18.85 20.73
C ALA A 13 6.73 18.54 19.31
N ASP A 14 6.26 19.28 18.29
CA ASP A 14 6.70 19.13 16.89
C ASP A 14 8.21 19.38 16.75
N ARG A 15 8.74 20.44 17.36
CA ARG A 15 10.19 20.70 17.37
C ARG A 15 10.97 19.58 18.04
N ALA A 16 10.48 19.07 19.16
CA ALA A 16 11.12 17.97 19.87
C ALA A 16 11.11 16.68 19.03
N SER A 17 9.99 16.38 18.35
CA SER A 17 9.83 15.24 17.45
C SER A 17 10.83 15.30 16.29
N ARG A 18 10.89 16.42 15.57
CA ARG A 18 11.83 16.61 14.45
C ARG A 18 13.30 16.49 14.88
N LYS A 19 13.63 17.01 16.07
CA LYS A 19 14.98 16.86 16.63
C LYS A 19 15.31 15.40 16.94
N ALA A 20 14.37 14.66 17.51
CA ALA A 20 14.55 13.24 17.83
C ALA A 20 14.69 12.40 16.55
N GLU A 21 13.87 12.66 15.54
CA GLU A 21 13.97 12.05 14.21
C GLU A 21 15.32 12.30 13.57
N SER A 22 15.77 13.56 13.49
CA SER A 22 17.08 13.89 12.94
C SER A 22 18.22 13.19 13.69
N ALA A 23 18.11 13.04 15.01
CA ALA A 23 19.09 12.31 15.80
C ALA A 23 19.04 10.79 15.55
N LEU A 24 17.85 10.21 15.36
CA LEU A 24 17.65 8.80 15.06
C LEU A 24 18.22 8.44 13.68
N LEU A 25 17.83 9.20 12.65
CA LEU A 25 18.27 9.00 11.27
C LEU A 25 19.74 9.39 11.05
N GLY A 26 20.29 10.25 11.91
CA GLY A 26 21.72 10.59 11.92
C GLY A 26 22.62 9.49 12.54
N SER A 27 22.06 8.36 12.97
CA SER A 27 22.84 7.22 13.49
C SER A 27 23.82 6.70 12.45
N SER A 28 25.08 6.49 12.84
CA SER A 28 26.11 5.97 11.93
C SER A 28 26.02 4.46 11.67
N ASP A 29 25.19 3.73 12.43
CA ASP A 29 24.96 2.30 12.25
C ASP A 29 23.59 2.07 11.58
N GLU A 30 23.61 2.05 10.25
CA GLU A 30 22.43 1.82 9.40
C GLU A 30 21.79 0.45 9.66
N LYS A 31 22.60 -0.59 9.91
CA LYS A 31 22.09 -1.93 10.17
C LYS A 31 21.33 -1.98 11.49
N ALA A 32 21.85 -1.34 12.52
CA ALA A 32 21.16 -1.24 13.81
C ALA A 32 19.87 -0.41 13.69
N LEU A 33 19.88 0.67 12.89
CA LEU A 33 18.70 1.48 12.62
C LEU A 33 17.60 0.68 11.92
N ILE A 34 17.94 -0.06 10.85
CA ILE A 34 17.02 -0.93 10.12
C ILE A 34 16.41 -1.99 11.05
N ALA A 35 17.24 -2.63 11.88
CA ALA A 35 16.76 -3.64 12.83
C ALA A 35 15.82 -3.03 13.89
N LEU A 36 16.14 -1.82 14.38
CA LEU A 36 15.32 -1.09 15.33
C LEU A 36 13.96 -0.72 14.73
N LEU A 37 13.93 -0.11 13.55
CA LEU A 37 12.68 0.27 12.87
C LEU A 37 11.83 -0.95 12.53
N GLY A 38 12.45 -2.02 12.01
CA GLY A 38 11.75 -3.27 11.72
C GLY A 38 11.09 -3.87 12.97
N GLY A 39 11.81 -3.92 14.09
CA GLY A 39 11.25 -4.40 15.36
C GLY A 39 10.18 -3.49 15.96
N ALA A 40 10.29 -2.17 15.76
CA ALA A 40 9.28 -1.22 16.20
C ALA A 40 7.97 -1.37 15.41
N VAL A 41 8.05 -1.71 14.11
CA VAL A 41 6.87 -2.06 13.30
C VAL A 41 6.22 -3.33 13.83
N ASP A 42 7.00 -4.38 14.11
CA ASP A 42 6.47 -5.63 14.70
C ASP A 42 5.78 -5.38 16.04
N GLU A 43 6.38 -4.55 16.90
CA GLU A 43 5.79 -4.17 18.18
C GLU A 43 4.47 -3.42 17.96
N ALA A 44 4.45 -2.41 17.08
CA ALA A 44 3.29 -1.56 16.86
C ALA A 44 2.10 -2.33 16.25
N LEU A 45 2.36 -3.25 15.30
CA LEU A 45 1.33 -4.13 14.74
C LEU A 45 0.74 -5.09 15.80
N GLY A 46 1.49 -5.40 16.86
CA GLY A 46 1.06 -6.26 17.96
C GLY A 46 0.42 -5.54 19.15
N LEU A 47 0.28 -4.21 19.10
CA LEU A 47 -0.23 -3.45 20.23
C LEU A 47 -1.74 -3.66 20.45
N PRO A 48 -2.19 -3.85 21.71
CA PRO A 48 -3.60 -4.07 22.01
C PRO A 48 -4.44 -2.78 21.98
N ASP A 49 -3.80 -1.61 22.07
CA ASP A 49 -4.47 -0.31 21.96
C ASP A 49 -4.40 0.18 20.51
N PRO A 50 -5.52 0.16 19.76
CA PRO A 50 -5.52 0.53 18.35
C PRO A 50 -5.12 1.99 18.11
N SER A 51 -5.41 2.89 19.06
CA SER A 51 -5.08 4.31 18.91
C SER A 51 -3.57 4.54 19.06
N GLU A 52 -2.93 3.84 20.00
CA GLU A 52 -1.48 3.89 20.16
C GLU A 52 -0.78 3.17 19.00
N ALA A 53 -1.33 2.02 18.55
CA ALA A 53 -0.83 1.29 17.38
C ALA A 53 -0.83 2.19 16.15
N ALA A 54 -1.96 2.84 15.84
CA ALA A 54 -2.10 3.73 14.69
C ALA A 54 -1.10 4.90 14.75
N THR A 55 -1.03 5.59 15.88
CA THR A 55 -0.09 6.71 16.09
C THR A 55 1.36 6.29 15.83
N ARG A 56 1.76 5.09 16.26
CA ARG A 56 3.12 4.58 16.02
C ARG A 56 3.33 4.16 14.58
N LEU A 57 2.37 3.47 13.98
CA LEU A 57 2.47 2.95 12.61
C LEU A 57 2.53 4.08 11.58
N GLU A 58 1.72 5.14 11.73
CA GLU A 58 1.81 6.34 10.90
C GLU A 58 3.21 6.96 10.95
N ARG A 59 3.77 7.11 12.17
CA ARG A 59 5.12 7.66 12.33
C ARG A 59 6.21 6.72 11.81
N LEU A 60 6.02 5.41 11.95
CA LEU A 60 6.96 4.41 11.45
C LEU A 60 6.95 4.35 9.93
N ALA A 61 5.81 4.60 9.27
CA ALA A 61 5.74 4.67 7.81
C ALA A 61 6.66 5.78 7.27
N ASP A 62 6.53 7.00 7.81
CA ASP A 62 7.41 8.13 7.46
C ASP A 62 8.90 7.81 7.72
N LEU A 63 9.23 7.27 8.89
CA LEU A 63 10.62 6.89 9.22
C LEU A 63 11.18 5.80 8.29
N CYS A 64 10.36 4.81 7.93
CA CYS A 64 10.78 3.75 7.00
C CYS A 64 10.98 4.29 5.58
N ALA A 65 10.16 5.25 5.13
CA ALA A 65 10.34 5.87 3.82
C ALA A 65 11.68 6.61 3.68
N GLN A 66 12.15 7.20 4.78
CA GLN A 66 13.42 7.95 4.82
C GLN A 66 14.67 7.07 4.87
N VAL A 67 14.55 5.78 5.21
CA VAL A 67 15.68 4.85 5.28
C VAL A 67 15.66 3.93 4.06
N PRO A 68 16.72 3.93 3.22
CA PRO A 68 16.79 3.03 2.07
C PRO A 68 16.91 1.56 2.44
N GLY A 69 16.46 0.72 1.52
CA GLY A 69 16.75 -0.70 1.53
C GLY A 69 15.52 -1.60 1.61
N PRO A 70 15.70 -2.88 1.23
CA PRO A 70 14.61 -3.82 1.06
C PRO A 70 13.82 -4.07 2.35
N ALA A 71 14.47 -4.00 3.51
CA ALA A 71 13.81 -4.19 4.80
C ALA A 71 12.82 -3.08 5.14
N MET A 72 13.07 -1.84 4.69
CA MET A 72 12.16 -0.72 4.91
C MET A 72 11.00 -0.75 3.91
N ALA A 73 11.26 -1.14 2.66
CA ALA A 73 10.19 -1.44 1.71
C ALA A 73 9.26 -2.57 2.22
N ASP A 74 9.83 -3.65 2.77
CA ASP A 74 9.05 -4.73 3.40
C ASP A 74 8.30 -4.25 4.66
N ALA A 75 8.86 -3.29 5.42
CA ALA A 75 8.18 -2.69 6.55
C ALA A 75 6.97 -1.86 6.13
N LEU A 76 7.12 -1.01 5.11
CA LEU A 76 6.03 -0.20 4.57
C LEU A 76 4.86 -1.06 4.09
N ILE A 77 5.12 -2.15 3.37
CA ILE A 77 4.06 -3.08 2.92
C ILE A 77 3.35 -3.74 4.11
N ARG A 78 4.08 -4.06 5.19
CA ARG A 78 3.43 -4.59 6.42
C ARG A 78 2.55 -3.55 7.09
N ILE A 79 2.95 -2.28 7.11
CA ILE A 79 2.14 -1.18 7.66
C ILE A 79 0.91 -0.93 6.78
N LEU A 80 1.03 -1.05 5.46
CA LEU A 80 -0.09 -1.02 4.50
C LEU A 80 -1.13 -2.13 4.79
N GLY A 81 -0.72 -3.19 5.48
CA GLY A 81 -1.61 -4.27 5.91
C GLY A 81 -2.32 -4.03 7.24
N ALA A 82 -2.16 -2.86 7.86
CA ALA A 82 -2.77 -2.57 9.16
C ALA A 82 -4.29 -2.43 9.09
N ASP A 83 -4.97 -2.76 10.20
CA ASP A 83 -6.44 -2.71 10.30
C ASP A 83 -6.98 -1.28 10.15
N ASP A 84 -6.25 -0.27 10.66
CA ASP A 84 -6.68 1.12 10.65
C ASP A 84 -6.54 1.75 9.24
N PRO A 85 -7.63 2.27 8.63
CA PRO A 85 -7.57 2.87 7.31
C PRO A 85 -6.66 4.09 7.19
N ALA A 86 -6.53 4.91 8.23
CA ALA A 86 -5.66 6.08 8.19
C ALA A 86 -4.19 5.67 8.13
N VAL A 87 -3.82 4.62 8.86
CA VAL A 87 -2.48 4.02 8.80
C VAL A 87 -2.17 3.52 7.38
N ARG A 88 -3.13 2.86 6.73
CA ARG A 88 -2.95 2.37 5.37
C ARG A 88 -2.76 3.51 4.37
N VAL A 89 -3.56 4.58 4.45
CA VAL A 89 -3.37 5.79 3.63
C VAL A 89 -1.96 6.35 3.82
N THR A 90 -1.50 6.53 5.06
CA THR A 90 -0.14 7.03 5.33
C THR A 90 0.94 6.09 4.78
N ALA A 91 0.76 4.78 4.90
CA ALA A 91 1.70 3.80 4.34
C ALA A 91 1.70 3.82 2.81
N GLY A 92 0.54 3.95 2.17
CA GLY A 92 0.40 4.07 0.72
C GLY A 92 1.13 5.31 0.20
N GLU A 93 0.89 6.48 0.80
CA GLU A 93 1.61 7.73 0.48
C GLU A 93 3.13 7.57 0.65
N ALA A 94 3.57 6.98 1.75
CA ALA A 94 4.98 6.70 2.00
C ALA A 94 5.59 5.74 0.96
N ILE A 95 4.85 4.71 0.52
CA ILE A 95 5.28 3.80 -0.53
C ILE A 95 5.37 4.50 -1.88
N LEU A 96 4.42 5.38 -2.21
CA LEU A 96 4.42 6.17 -3.44
C LEU A 96 5.63 7.11 -3.48
N ASP A 97 5.88 7.85 -2.40
CA ASP A 97 7.04 8.73 -2.25
C ASP A 97 8.35 7.97 -2.48
N VAL A 98 8.51 6.79 -1.85
CA VAL A 98 9.66 5.92 -2.08
C VAL A 98 9.67 5.39 -3.53
N GLY A 99 8.50 5.03 -4.05
CA GLY A 99 8.30 4.40 -5.35
C GLY A 99 8.68 5.30 -6.52
N PHE A 100 8.38 6.59 -6.46
CA PHE A 100 8.75 7.55 -7.52
C PHE A 100 10.28 7.71 -7.65
N ASP A 101 11.04 7.57 -6.56
CA ASP A 101 12.50 7.67 -6.59
C ASP A 101 13.21 6.31 -6.70
N ARG A 102 12.61 5.26 -6.14
CA ARG A 102 13.23 3.95 -5.90
C ARG A 102 12.25 2.81 -6.18
N TYR A 103 11.55 2.89 -7.31
CA TYR A 103 10.58 1.87 -7.74
C TYR A 103 11.10 0.43 -7.64
N ALA A 104 12.36 0.19 -8.02
CA ALA A 104 12.94 -1.16 -7.97
C ALA A 104 13.06 -1.75 -6.55
N GLU A 105 13.02 -0.94 -5.49
CA GLU A 105 12.96 -1.40 -4.11
C GLU A 105 11.54 -1.85 -3.75
N ILE A 106 10.54 -1.01 -4.05
CA ILE A 106 9.11 -1.30 -3.83
C ILE A 106 8.67 -2.50 -4.66
N ALA A 107 8.97 -2.53 -5.96
CA ALA A 107 8.59 -3.63 -6.84
C ALA A 107 9.12 -4.99 -6.34
N ARG A 108 10.36 -5.04 -5.84
CA ARG A 108 10.92 -6.28 -5.27
C ARG A 108 10.28 -6.67 -3.94
N ALA A 109 9.87 -5.70 -3.13
CA ALA A 109 9.13 -5.97 -1.88
C ALA A 109 7.73 -6.53 -2.19
N ILE A 110 7.05 -6.00 -3.21
CA ILE A 110 5.78 -6.52 -3.71
C ILE A 110 5.95 -7.94 -4.27
N GLU A 111 7.00 -8.19 -5.06
CA GLU A 111 7.31 -9.55 -5.55
C GLU A 111 7.47 -10.54 -4.40
N ARG A 112 8.23 -10.18 -3.35
CA ARG A 112 8.40 -11.01 -2.15
C ARG A 112 7.05 -11.26 -1.44
N THR A 113 6.21 -10.24 -1.35
CA THR A 113 4.89 -10.32 -0.71
C THR A 113 3.98 -11.29 -1.48
N LEU A 114 3.88 -11.14 -2.80
CA LEU A 114 3.16 -12.07 -3.68
C LEU A 114 3.68 -13.50 -3.57
N ASP A 115 5.00 -13.68 -3.49
CA ASP A 115 5.63 -15.00 -3.37
C ASP A 115 5.40 -15.66 -2.01
N SER A 116 5.14 -14.87 -0.97
CA SER A 116 4.94 -15.35 0.40
C SER A 116 3.53 -15.90 0.68
N GLY A 117 2.56 -15.59 -0.18
CA GLY A 117 1.15 -15.97 0.03
C GLY A 117 0.47 -15.22 1.18
N VAL A 118 0.98 -14.05 1.57
CA VAL A 118 0.31 -13.14 2.51
C VAL A 118 -1.00 -12.65 1.88
N THR A 119 -2.04 -12.55 2.70
CA THR A 119 -3.35 -12.02 2.35
C THR A 119 -3.68 -10.80 3.20
N GLY A 120 -4.74 -10.07 2.87
CA GLY A 120 -5.25 -8.96 3.67
C GLY A 120 -5.13 -7.60 2.95
N PRO A 121 -5.38 -6.49 3.66
CA PRO A 121 -5.60 -5.18 3.05
C PRO A 121 -4.48 -4.72 2.11
N ALA A 122 -3.21 -5.00 2.46
CA ALA A 122 -2.08 -4.66 1.62
C ALA A 122 -2.22 -5.25 0.20
N MET A 123 -2.73 -6.47 0.06
CA MET A 123 -2.86 -7.11 -1.25
C MET A 123 -3.88 -6.43 -2.16
N SER A 124 -4.89 -5.76 -1.59
CA SER A 124 -5.86 -4.95 -2.34
C SER A 124 -5.33 -3.54 -2.64
N GLU A 125 -4.35 -3.03 -1.90
CA GLU A 125 -3.80 -1.67 -2.11
C GLU A 125 -2.57 -1.65 -3.04
N LEU A 126 -1.74 -2.69 -3.00
CA LEU A 126 -0.51 -2.78 -3.80
C LEU A 126 -0.70 -2.67 -5.33
N PRO A 127 -1.77 -3.20 -5.95
CA PRO A 127 -2.04 -2.98 -7.36
C PRO A 127 -2.15 -1.50 -7.74
N PHE A 128 -2.85 -0.70 -6.93
CA PHE A 128 -3.04 0.73 -7.16
C PHE A 128 -1.73 1.51 -7.03
N VAL A 129 -0.91 1.18 -6.02
CA VAL A 129 0.45 1.73 -5.88
C VAL A 129 1.26 1.54 -7.16
N LEU A 130 1.22 0.35 -7.75
CA LEU A 130 1.94 0.05 -8.99
C LEU A 130 1.40 0.84 -10.19
N ALA A 131 0.08 0.96 -10.30
CA ALA A 131 -0.56 1.71 -11.37
C ALA A 131 -0.24 3.21 -11.27
N GLU A 132 -0.26 3.77 -10.06
CA GLU A 132 0.00 5.18 -9.80
C GLU A 132 1.47 5.56 -10.05
N ILE A 133 2.43 4.71 -9.67
CA ILE A 133 3.84 4.95 -10.02
C ILE A 133 4.04 4.84 -11.54
N GLY A 134 3.35 3.92 -12.21
CA GLY A 134 3.27 3.88 -13.68
C GLY A 134 4.56 3.45 -14.40
N GLU A 135 5.49 2.80 -13.69
CA GLU A 135 6.74 2.31 -14.30
C GLU A 135 6.47 1.16 -15.30
N PRO A 136 7.29 0.98 -16.36
CA PRO A 136 7.00 0.02 -17.43
C PRO A 136 6.78 -1.44 -16.99
N SER A 137 7.35 -1.85 -15.84
CA SER A 137 7.13 -3.19 -15.30
C SER A 137 5.88 -3.34 -14.44
N ALA A 138 5.15 -2.25 -14.14
CA ALA A 138 3.93 -2.26 -13.34
C ALA A 138 2.89 -3.22 -13.93
N LEU A 139 2.64 -3.17 -15.24
CA LEU A 139 1.74 -4.09 -15.93
C LEU A 139 2.04 -5.56 -15.60
N LYS A 140 3.30 -5.97 -15.71
CA LYS A 140 3.71 -7.36 -15.46
C LYS A 140 3.44 -7.76 -14.01
N LEU A 141 3.66 -6.84 -13.06
CA LEU A 141 3.53 -7.11 -11.64
C LEU A 141 2.05 -7.09 -11.20
N ILE A 142 1.25 -6.13 -11.67
CA ILE A 142 -0.20 -6.06 -11.41
C ILE A 142 -0.90 -7.32 -11.92
N ARG A 143 -0.54 -7.84 -13.11
CA ARG A 143 -1.09 -9.11 -13.62
C ARG A 143 -0.94 -10.29 -12.66
N ARG A 144 0.03 -10.28 -11.75
CA ARG A 144 0.22 -11.36 -10.76
C ARG A 144 -0.88 -11.37 -9.69
N PHE A 145 -1.56 -10.24 -9.47
CA PHE A 145 -2.68 -10.14 -8.53
C PHE A 145 -3.94 -10.82 -9.08
N LEU A 146 -4.10 -10.90 -10.40
CA LEU A 146 -5.23 -11.62 -11.04
C LEU A 146 -5.23 -13.13 -10.77
N ALA A 147 -4.10 -13.69 -10.34
CA ALA A 147 -3.96 -15.11 -10.03
C ALA A 147 -4.20 -15.44 -8.55
N GLN A 148 -4.62 -14.45 -7.74
CA GLN A 148 -4.88 -14.65 -6.31
C GLN A 148 -6.25 -15.30 -6.06
N GLU A 149 -6.36 -16.01 -4.94
CA GLU A 149 -7.61 -16.69 -4.55
C GLU A 149 -8.66 -15.69 -4.03
N ASP A 150 -8.20 -14.66 -3.32
CA ASP A 150 -9.04 -13.62 -2.74
C ASP A 150 -9.66 -12.71 -3.81
N ALA A 151 -10.98 -12.55 -3.76
CA ALA A 151 -11.72 -11.81 -4.78
C ALA A 151 -11.37 -10.32 -4.75
N GLU A 152 -11.28 -9.72 -3.56
CA GLU A 152 -10.92 -8.30 -3.38
C GLU A 152 -9.54 -7.98 -3.98
N THR A 153 -8.57 -8.86 -3.75
CA THR A 153 -7.23 -8.75 -4.35
C THR A 153 -7.26 -8.81 -5.88
N VAL A 154 -8.07 -9.72 -6.45
CA VAL A 154 -8.22 -9.82 -7.91
C VAL A 154 -8.93 -8.59 -8.47
N GLY A 155 -9.99 -8.11 -7.80
CA GLY A 155 -10.74 -6.92 -8.16
C GLY A 155 -9.85 -5.68 -8.22
N ALA A 156 -9.07 -5.45 -7.17
CA ALA A 156 -8.05 -4.40 -7.16
C ALA A 156 -7.03 -4.53 -8.29
N GLY A 157 -6.64 -5.77 -8.63
CA GLY A 157 -5.79 -6.06 -9.78
C GLY A 157 -6.43 -5.64 -11.11
N ILE A 158 -7.73 -5.87 -11.30
CA ILE A 158 -8.49 -5.46 -12.50
C ILE A 158 -8.55 -3.93 -12.59
N GLU A 159 -8.98 -3.26 -11.52
CA GLU A 159 -9.12 -1.79 -11.49
C GLU A 159 -7.78 -1.09 -11.68
N ALA A 160 -6.70 -1.62 -11.09
CA ALA A 160 -5.36 -1.08 -11.28
C ALA A 160 -4.87 -1.24 -12.73
N LEU A 161 -5.24 -2.31 -13.44
CA LEU A 161 -4.91 -2.48 -14.86
C LEU A 161 -5.68 -1.49 -15.74
N ALA A 162 -6.95 -1.24 -15.44
CA ALA A 162 -7.74 -0.20 -16.11
C ALA A 162 -7.11 1.19 -15.87
N SER A 163 -6.79 1.50 -14.62
CA SER A 163 -6.14 2.76 -14.21
C SER A 163 -4.78 2.98 -14.87
N LEU A 164 -4.00 1.91 -15.06
CA LEU A 164 -2.72 1.97 -15.78
C LEU A 164 -2.92 2.36 -17.25
N GLY A 165 -4.08 2.05 -17.84
CA GLY A 165 -4.46 2.48 -19.18
C GLY A 165 -3.66 1.83 -20.32
N ASP A 166 -2.94 0.74 -20.06
CA ASP A 166 -2.17 0.00 -21.08
C ASP A 166 -3.04 -1.09 -21.72
N PRO A 167 -3.43 -0.97 -23.01
CA PRO A 167 -4.25 -1.96 -23.71
C PRO A 167 -3.62 -3.35 -23.77
N SER A 168 -2.31 -3.48 -23.50
CA SER A 168 -1.66 -4.77 -23.34
C SER A 168 -2.31 -5.59 -22.22
N ALA A 169 -2.98 -4.99 -21.24
CA ALA A 169 -3.67 -5.69 -20.16
C ALA A 169 -4.86 -6.56 -20.63
N LEU A 170 -5.43 -6.29 -21.80
CA LEU A 170 -6.60 -6.99 -22.34
C LEU A 170 -6.46 -8.51 -22.33
N GLU A 171 -5.30 -9.05 -22.76
CA GLU A 171 -5.05 -10.50 -22.78
C GLU A 171 -5.17 -11.15 -21.38
N ALA A 172 -4.85 -10.40 -20.32
CA ALA A 172 -4.91 -10.89 -18.95
C ALA A 172 -6.30 -10.75 -18.32
N LEU A 173 -7.12 -9.81 -18.80
CA LEU A 173 -8.47 -9.55 -18.29
C LEU A 173 -9.52 -10.49 -18.94
N GLU A 174 -9.34 -10.83 -20.21
CA GLU A 174 -10.29 -11.64 -20.99
C GLU A 174 -10.73 -12.95 -20.29
N PRO A 175 -9.83 -13.72 -19.63
CA PRO A 175 -10.21 -14.95 -18.94
C PRO A 175 -11.14 -14.74 -17.73
N LEU A 176 -11.24 -13.51 -17.21
CA LEU A 176 -12.00 -13.19 -16.01
C LEU A 176 -13.47 -12.85 -16.28
N ARG A 177 -13.90 -12.64 -17.54
CA ARG A 177 -15.28 -12.29 -17.93
C ARG A 177 -16.38 -13.22 -17.38
N GLY A 178 -16.03 -14.46 -17.02
CA GLY A 178 -16.95 -15.44 -16.43
C GLY A 178 -16.73 -15.72 -14.94
N ASP A 179 -15.93 -14.91 -14.25
CA ASP A 179 -15.62 -15.10 -12.84
C ASP A 179 -16.77 -14.56 -11.96
N GLU A 180 -17.50 -15.48 -11.32
CA GLU A 180 -18.68 -15.18 -10.50
C GLU A 180 -18.34 -14.79 -9.06
N ARG A 181 -17.05 -14.69 -8.69
CA ARG A 181 -16.68 -14.18 -7.35
C ARG A 181 -17.13 -12.73 -7.23
N MET A 182 -17.68 -12.37 -6.08
CA MET A 182 -18.18 -11.02 -5.79
C MET A 182 -17.09 -10.18 -5.12
N VAL A 183 -17.07 -8.89 -5.43
CA VAL A 183 -16.25 -7.87 -4.77
C VAL A 183 -17.10 -6.66 -4.41
N GLU A 184 -16.74 -5.99 -3.32
CA GLU A 184 -17.38 -4.72 -2.93
C GLU A 184 -16.88 -3.58 -3.82
N VAL A 185 -17.80 -2.85 -4.44
CA VAL A 185 -17.50 -1.66 -5.25
C VAL A 185 -18.32 -0.49 -4.70
N PRO A 186 -17.68 0.54 -4.10
CA PRO A 186 -18.38 1.66 -3.46
C PRO A 186 -19.32 2.42 -4.38
N GLU A 187 -19.09 2.34 -5.70
CA GLU A 187 -19.82 3.05 -6.75
C GLU A 187 -20.92 2.20 -7.42
N ALA A 188 -21.06 0.91 -7.05
CA ALA A 188 -22.11 0.03 -7.55
C ALA A 188 -23.48 0.38 -6.93
N ASP A 189 -24.57 -0.07 -7.58
CA ASP A 189 -25.95 0.22 -7.22
C ASP A 189 -26.44 -0.52 -5.94
N GLU A 190 -27.73 -0.90 -5.83
CA GLU A 190 -28.46 -1.18 -4.57
C GLU A 190 -27.84 -2.25 -3.63
N GLU A 191 -26.82 -2.99 -4.05
CA GLU A 191 -26.10 -4.00 -3.24
C GLU A 191 -24.60 -3.72 -3.06
N GLY A 192 -24.03 -2.69 -3.70
CA GLY A 192 -22.62 -2.29 -3.52
C GLY A 192 -21.60 -3.37 -3.89
N THR A 193 -21.99 -4.36 -4.69
CA THR A 193 -21.13 -5.48 -5.09
C THR A 193 -21.32 -5.79 -6.57
N VAL A 194 -20.26 -6.26 -7.22
CA VAL A 194 -20.27 -6.75 -8.61
C VAL A 194 -19.48 -8.05 -8.68
N THR A 195 -19.69 -8.82 -9.75
CA THR A 195 -18.82 -9.96 -10.06
C THR A 195 -17.47 -9.48 -10.61
N LEU A 196 -16.42 -10.27 -10.41
CA LEU A 196 -15.14 -10.06 -11.07
C LEU A 196 -15.28 -10.07 -12.60
N GLY A 197 -16.22 -10.84 -13.14
CA GLY A 197 -16.56 -10.84 -14.57
C GLY A 197 -17.09 -9.48 -15.06
N GLU A 198 -18.03 -8.88 -14.33
CA GLU A 198 -18.53 -7.54 -14.65
C GLU A 198 -17.44 -6.47 -14.51
N LEU A 199 -16.59 -6.58 -13.49
CA LEU A 199 -15.45 -5.68 -13.30
C LEU A 199 -14.41 -5.81 -14.44
N ALA A 200 -14.12 -7.05 -14.86
CA ALA A 200 -13.23 -7.32 -15.98
C ALA A 200 -13.81 -6.80 -17.30
N GLU A 201 -15.11 -6.95 -17.53
CA GLU A 201 -15.80 -6.39 -18.69
C GLU A 201 -15.63 -4.88 -18.77
N ALA A 202 -15.93 -4.18 -17.68
CA ALA A 202 -15.79 -2.72 -17.61
C ALA A 202 -14.34 -2.27 -17.89
N ALA A 203 -13.35 -2.94 -17.30
CA ALA A 203 -11.94 -2.65 -17.55
C ALA A 203 -11.53 -2.92 -19.02
N ILE A 204 -12.07 -3.96 -19.65
CA ILE A 204 -11.80 -4.26 -21.06
C ILE A 204 -12.39 -3.19 -21.97
N GLU A 205 -13.62 -2.73 -21.71
CA GLU A 205 -14.25 -1.63 -22.45
C GLU A 205 -13.44 -0.34 -22.33
N GLU A 206 -12.97 0.01 -21.12
CA GLU A 206 -12.14 1.21 -20.87
C GLU A 206 -10.82 1.17 -21.65
N LEU A 207 -10.20 0.00 -21.77
CA LEU A 207 -8.98 -0.21 -22.54
C LEU A 207 -9.21 -0.33 -24.05
N GLY A 208 -10.45 -0.19 -24.52
CA GLY A 208 -10.81 -0.22 -25.94
C GLY A 208 -10.93 -1.62 -26.55
N GLY A 209 -11.11 -2.65 -25.71
CA GLY A 209 -11.51 -3.98 -26.16
C GLY A 209 -12.95 -4.01 -26.68
N GLN A 210 -13.31 -5.09 -27.38
CA GLN A 210 -14.69 -5.32 -27.81
C GLN A 210 -15.40 -6.18 -26.77
N GLY A 211 -16.53 -5.69 -26.26
CA GLY A 211 -17.43 -6.43 -25.38
C GLY A 211 -18.15 -7.59 -26.07
#